data_AF-A0A1H7N125-F1
#
_entry.id   AF-A0A1H7N125-F1
#
_cell.length_a   1.000
_cell.length_b   1.000
_cell.length_c   1.000
_cell.angle_alpha   90.00
_cell.angle_beta   90.00
_cell.angle_gamma   90.00
#
_symmetry.space_group_name_H-M   'P 1'
#
loop_
_entity.id
_entity.type
_entity.pdbx_description
1 polymer ?
#
loop_
_entity_poly.entity_id
_entity_poly.type
_entity_poly.pdbx_seq_one_letter_code
_entity_poly.pdbx_strand_id
1 'polypeptide(L)'
;MKKNRDYSGLERTPSSLVWLINERSRTRAKLDRCIKLVENLPGDICELMDRLASLDRIIPLHEVQVKASTIEGKRRYTPSPFKGHNLVRTIVACLKQASGKHMLTTMIVYDVAARCGLTVNAKNYSQLKISVIKTLAKLVAKKKVLQHHSLDPADQEEGCWSIPAVND
;
A
#
# COMPACT_ATOMS: atom_id res chain seq x y z
N MET A 1 20.04 -21.63 -30.55
CA MET A 1 19.03 -20.65 -30.08
C MET A 1 19.05 -19.42 -30.98
N LYS A 2 18.07 -19.27 -31.89
CA LYS A 2 17.97 -18.06 -32.74
C LYS A 2 17.38 -16.91 -31.91
N LYS A 3 18.25 -16.05 -31.38
CA LYS A 3 17.89 -14.74 -30.81
C LYS A 3 17.89 -13.72 -31.94
N ASN A 4 16.70 -13.37 -32.40
CA ASN A 4 16.29 -12.11 -33.05
C ASN A 4 15.04 -12.42 -33.87
N ARG A 5 13.86 -12.08 -33.33
CA ARG A 5 12.65 -11.95 -34.14
C ARG A 5 12.67 -10.55 -34.73
N ASP A 6 13.32 -10.40 -35.88
CA ASP A 6 13.26 -9.19 -36.67
C ASP A 6 11.87 -9.11 -37.30
N TYR A 7 11.04 -8.17 -36.81
CA TYR A 7 9.68 -7.96 -37.30
C TYR A 7 9.61 -6.96 -38.47
N SER A 8 10.75 -6.50 -39.01
CA SER A 8 10.77 -5.33 -39.91
C SER A 8 11.74 -5.35 -41.10
N GLY A 9 12.51 -6.42 -41.34
CA GLY A 9 13.34 -6.56 -42.56
C GLY A 9 14.40 -5.47 -42.79
N LEU A 10 14.74 -4.69 -41.76
CA LEU A 10 15.75 -3.62 -41.79
C LEU A 10 16.89 -3.97 -40.83
N GLU A 11 18.10 -3.53 -41.16
CA GLU A 11 19.29 -3.60 -40.30
C GLU A 11 18.95 -3.25 -38.84
N ARG A 12 19.51 -4.04 -37.91
CA ARG A 12 19.32 -4.00 -36.44
C ARG A 12 18.56 -2.78 -35.93
N THR A 13 17.33 -3.01 -35.47
CA THR A 13 16.52 -1.98 -34.81
C THR A 13 17.32 -1.34 -33.66
N PRO A 14 17.55 -0.02 -33.67
CA PRO A 14 18.26 0.66 -32.59
C PRO A 14 17.59 0.41 -31.24
N SER A 15 18.39 0.28 -30.18
CA SER A 15 17.89 -0.02 -28.83
C SER A 15 16.85 0.99 -28.33
N SER A 16 16.97 2.26 -28.72
CA SER A 16 15.99 3.33 -28.46
C SER A 16 14.63 3.04 -29.11
N LEU A 17 14.61 2.54 -30.34
CA LEU A 17 13.39 2.23 -31.07
C LEU A 17 12.73 0.94 -30.53
N VAL A 18 13.54 -0.05 -30.13
CA VAL A 18 13.04 -1.24 -29.41
C VAL A 18 12.36 -0.85 -28.10
N TRP A 19 12.95 0.08 -27.35
CA TRP A 19 12.34 0.61 -26.12
C TRP A 19 11.00 1.30 -26.41
N LEU A 20 10.92 2.16 -27.43
CA LEU A 20 9.69 2.84 -27.83
C LEU A 20 8.57 1.86 -28.23
N ILE A 21 8.91 0.81 -29.00
CA ILE A 21 7.96 -0.24 -29.40
C ILE A 21 7.41 -0.95 -28.16
N ASN A 22 8.29 -1.31 -27.22
CA ASN A 22 7.89 -1.95 -25.97
C ASN A 22 7.02 -1.04 -25.10
N GLU A 23 7.37 0.24 -24.98
CA GLU A 23 6.58 1.18 -24.17
C GLU A 23 5.21 1.47 -24.79
N ARG A 24 5.13 1.58 -26.13
CA ARG A 24 3.85 1.66 -26.86
C ARG A 24 3.00 0.42 -26.61
N SER A 25 3.58 -0.77 -26.71
CA SER A 25 2.86 -2.04 -26.45
C SER A 25 2.30 -2.10 -25.02
N ARG A 26 3.12 -1.76 -24.01
CA ARG A 26 2.70 -1.70 -22.61
C ARG A 26 1.58 -0.68 -22.39
N THR A 27 1.70 0.49 -22.99
CA THR A 27 0.70 1.56 -22.89
C THR A 27 -0.61 1.15 -23.55
N ARG A 28 -0.56 0.53 -24.73
CA ARG A 28 -1.73 -0.01 -25.42
C ARG A 28 -2.43 -1.09 -24.58
N ALA A 29 -1.67 -2.03 -24.01
CA ALA A 29 -2.23 -3.05 -23.13
C ALA A 29 -2.85 -2.47 -21.83
N LYS A 30 -2.38 -1.32 -21.34
CA LYS A 30 -3.06 -0.58 -20.26
C LYS A 30 -4.37 0.03 -20.75
N LEU A 31 -4.37 0.67 -21.92
CA LEU A 31 -5.57 1.26 -22.52
C LEU A 31 -6.65 0.21 -22.79
N ASP A 32 -6.30 -0.90 -23.43
CA ASP A 32 -7.26 -1.96 -23.75
C ASP A 32 -7.88 -2.57 -22.48
N ARG A 33 -7.12 -2.65 -21.37
CA ARG A 33 -7.68 -3.06 -20.06
C ARG A 33 -8.69 -2.05 -19.53
N CYS A 34 -8.40 -0.75 -19.63
CA CYS A 34 -9.35 0.29 -19.22
C CYS A 34 -10.62 0.25 -20.06
N ILE A 35 -10.50 0.08 -21.39
CA ILE A 35 -11.65 -0.04 -22.29
C ILE A 35 -12.53 -1.23 -21.89
N LYS A 36 -11.94 -2.41 -21.70
CA LYS A 36 -12.69 -3.61 -21.26
C LYS A 36 -13.41 -3.42 -19.92
N LEU A 37 -12.78 -2.72 -18.97
CA LEU A 37 -13.42 -2.40 -17.69
C LEU A 37 -14.63 -1.49 -17.90
N VAL A 38 -14.54 -0.50 -18.79
CA VAL A 38 -15.65 0.39 -19.14
C VAL A 38 -16.74 -0.34 -19.89
N GLU A 39 -16.40 -1.26 -20.80
CA GLU A 39 -17.36 -2.07 -21.55
C GLU A 39 -18.15 -3.04 -20.66
N ASN A 40 -17.49 -3.63 -19.65
CA ASN A 40 -18.14 -4.54 -18.71
C ASN A 40 -18.92 -3.82 -17.61
N LEU A 41 -18.58 -2.55 -17.32
CA LEU A 41 -19.17 -1.76 -16.24
C LEU A 41 -20.71 -1.73 -16.25
N PRO A 42 -21.40 -1.54 -17.40
CA PRO A 42 -22.85 -1.52 -17.45
C PRO A 42 -23.47 -2.87 -17.03
N GLY A 43 -22.86 -3.97 -17.45
CA GLY A 43 -23.30 -5.32 -17.06
C GLY A 43 -23.14 -5.55 -15.56
N ASP A 44 -21.97 -5.19 -15.01
CA ASP A 44 -21.70 -5.29 -13.58
C ASP A 44 -22.67 -4.42 -12.76
N ILE A 45 -23.03 -3.22 -13.25
CA ILE A 45 -24.01 -2.34 -12.61
C ILE A 45 -25.39 -3.00 -12.58
N CYS A 46 -25.85 -3.55 -13.72
CA CYS A 46 -27.13 -4.24 -13.78
C CYS A 46 -27.18 -5.44 -12.83
N GLU A 47 -26.14 -6.29 -12.82
CA GLU A 47 -26.06 -7.44 -11.93
C GLU A 47 -26.09 -7.03 -10.45
N LEU A 48 -25.35 -5.98 -10.08
CA LEU A 48 -25.33 -5.47 -8.71
C LEU A 48 -26.68 -4.85 -8.31
N MET A 49 -27.37 -4.18 -9.23
CA MET A 49 -28.71 -3.64 -9.02
C MET A 49 -29.73 -4.76 -8.80
N ASP A 50 -29.72 -5.80 -9.63
CA ASP A 50 -30.63 -6.95 -9.50
C ASP A 50 -30.37 -7.71 -8.19
N ARG A 51 -29.09 -7.87 -7.83
CA ARG A 51 -28.69 -8.47 -6.55
C ARG A 51 -29.15 -7.64 -5.37
N LEU A 52 -29.02 -6.31 -5.43
CA LEU A 52 -29.49 -5.41 -4.38
C LEU A 52 -31.02 -5.48 -4.24
N ALA A 53 -31.76 -5.41 -5.35
CA ALA A 53 -33.21 -5.54 -5.36
C ALA A 53 -33.69 -6.89 -4.81
N SER A 54 -32.95 -7.96 -5.06
CA SER A 54 -33.23 -9.28 -4.49
C SER A 54 -33.03 -9.30 -2.99
N LEU A 55 -31.97 -8.67 -2.47
CA LEU A 55 -31.73 -8.54 -1.03
C LEU A 55 -32.83 -7.69 -0.36
N ASP A 56 -33.25 -6.60 -1.00
CA ASP A 56 -34.31 -5.73 -0.48
C ASP A 56 -35.66 -6.45 -0.34
N ARG A 57 -35.93 -7.46 -1.17
CA ARG A 57 -37.12 -8.32 -1.05
C ARG A 57 -37.00 -9.34 0.09
N ILE A 58 -35.80 -9.85 0.35
CA ILE A 58 -35.57 -10.93 1.34
C ILE A 58 -35.44 -10.38 2.76
N ILE A 59 -34.76 -9.24 2.95
CA ILE A 59 -34.48 -8.67 4.29
C ILE A 59 -35.75 -8.51 5.15
N PRO A 60 -36.88 -7.99 4.64
CA PRO A 60 -38.10 -7.84 5.43
C PRO A 60 -38.78 -9.16 5.85
N LEU A 61 -38.44 -10.26 5.18
CA LEU A 61 -39.00 -11.59 5.46
C LEU A 61 -38.34 -12.26 6.67
N HIS A 62 -37.25 -11.69 7.20
CA HIS A 62 -36.63 -12.18 8.42
C HIS A 62 -37.42 -11.78 9.68
N GLU A 63 -37.30 -12.60 10.73
CA GLU A 63 -37.94 -12.37 12.03
C GLU A 63 -37.56 -11.01 12.64
N VAL A 64 -36.33 -10.55 12.39
CA VAL A 64 -35.84 -9.23 12.79
C VAL A 64 -36.15 -8.23 11.69
N GLN A 65 -37.12 -7.36 11.95
CA GLN A 65 -37.55 -6.32 11.02
C GLN A 65 -36.50 -5.21 10.91
N VAL A 66 -35.68 -5.27 9.85
CA VAL A 66 -34.70 -4.24 9.51
C VAL A 66 -35.17 -3.50 8.26
N LYS A 67 -35.22 -2.17 8.31
CA LYS A 67 -35.54 -1.35 7.14
C LYS A 67 -34.34 -1.34 6.18
N ALA A 68 -34.43 -2.06 5.06
CA ALA A 68 -33.34 -2.18 4.10
C ALA A 68 -32.77 -0.83 3.64
N SER A 69 -33.62 0.20 3.46
CA SER A 69 -33.22 1.55 3.07
C SER A 69 -32.32 2.28 4.09
N THR A 70 -32.13 1.74 5.29
CA THR A 70 -31.24 2.30 6.32
C THR A 70 -29.84 1.70 6.30
N ILE A 71 -29.63 0.65 5.50
CA ILE A 71 -28.35 -0.05 5.39
C ILE A 71 -27.45 0.70 4.40
N GLU A 72 -26.51 1.50 4.91
CA GLU A 72 -25.55 2.22 4.07
C GLU A 72 -24.49 1.30 3.45
N GLY A 73 -24.05 1.66 2.24
CA GLY A 73 -22.96 0.98 1.55
C GLY A 73 -21.65 1.09 2.32
N LYS A 74 -21.16 -0.03 2.86
CA LYS A 74 -19.84 -0.08 3.51
C LYS A 74 -18.77 -0.35 2.47
N ARG A 75 -17.72 0.48 2.47
CA ARG A 75 -16.50 0.21 1.71
C ARG A 75 -15.91 -1.11 2.20
N ARG A 76 -15.61 -2.03 1.27
CA ARG A 76 -14.88 -3.27 1.61
C ARG A 76 -13.60 -2.89 2.33
N TYR A 77 -13.42 -3.43 3.53
CA TYR A 77 -12.15 -3.33 4.24
C TYR A 77 -11.11 -4.12 3.44
N THR A 78 -10.29 -3.41 2.68
CA THR A 78 -9.04 -3.98 2.17
C THR A 78 -8.09 -4.09 3.35
N PRO A 79 -7.76 -5.30 3.83
CA PRO A 79 -6.78 -5.44 4.89
C PRO A 79 -5.50 -4.77 4.44
N SER A 80 -5.07 -3.76 5.20
CA SER A 80 -3.76 -3.17 4.99
C SER A 80 -2.73 -4.30 5.04
N PRO A 81 -1.76 -4.37 4.10
CA PRO A 81 -0.67 -5.33 4.19
C PRO A 81 0.14 -5.16 5.50
N PHE A 82 -0.06 -4.04 6.19
CA PHE A 82 0.58 -3.66 7.45
C PHE A 82 -0.26 -4.01 8.69
N LYS A 83 -0.86 -5.21 8.76
CA LYS A 83 -1.62 -5.61 9.97
C LYS A 83 -0.71 -5.60 11.22
N GLY A 84 -1.19 -4.89 12.24
CA GLY A 84 -0.39 -4.23 13.29
C GLY A 84 0.53 -5.09 14.16
N HIS A 85 0.36 -6.41 14.23
CA HIS A 85 1.26 -7.24 15.06
C HIS A 85 2.65 -7.40 14.42
N ASN A 86 2.71 -7.52 13.09
CA ASN A 86 4.00 -7.61 12.39
C ASN A 86 4.71 -6.26 12.34
N LEU A 87 3.97 -5.17 12.13
CA LEU A 87 4.55 -3.82 12.05
C LEU A 87 5.19 -3.38 13.37
N VAL A 88 4.52 -3.60 14.52
CA VAL A 88 5.10 -3.27 15.82
C VAL A 88 6.37 -4.08 16.07
N ARG A 89 6.35 -5.38 15.76
CA ARG A 89 7.52 -6.27 15.97
C ARG A 89 8.70 -5.86 15.10
N THR A 90 8.47 -5.52 13.83
CA THR A 90 9.54 -5.07 12.92
C THR A 90 10.09 -3.71 13.31
N ILE A 91 9.23 -2.74 13.70
CA ILE A 91 9.69 -1.43 14.19
C ILE A 91 10.55 -1.60 15.45
N VAL A 92 10.12 -2.41 16.42
CA VAL A 92 10.90 -2.64 17.64
C VAL A 92 12.20 -3.38 17.33
N ALA A 93 12.19 -4.36 16.42
CA ALA A 93 13.41 -5.03 15.99
C ALA A 93 14.41 -4.08 15.31
N CYS A 94 13.92 -3.17 14.46
CA CYS A 94 14.70 -2.11 13.82
C CYS A 94 15.37 -1.21 14.88
N LEU A 95 14.58 -0.71 15.83
CA LEU A 95 15.09 0.16 16.90
C LEU A 95 16.05 -0.58 17.85
N LYS A 96 15.83 -1.88 18.10
CA LYS A 96 16.76 -2.70 18.90
C LYS A 96 18.11 -2.86 18.21
N GLN A 97 18.11 -3.07 16.90
CA GLN A 97 19.34 -3.19 16.11
C GLN A 97 20.16 -1.89 16.13
N ALA A 98 19.50 -0.73 16.22
CA ALA A 98 20.17 0.56 16.36
C ALA A 98 20.90 0.75 17.71
N SER A 99 20.74 -0.17 18.67
CA SER A 99 21.53 -0.22 19.91
C SER A 99 21.53 1.10 20.69
N GLY A 100 20.37 1.74 20.80
CA GLY A 100 20.21 3.02 21.51
C GLY A 100 20.48 4.27 20.67
N LYS A 101 20.99 4.14 19.43
CA LYS A 101 21.07 5.26 18.50
C LYS A 101 19.67 5.67 18.05
N HIS A 102 19.44 6.98 17.91
CA HIS A 102 18.22 7.52 17.36
C HIS A 102 18.13 7.21 15.85
N MET A 103 16.95 6.80 15.40
CA MET A 103 16.65 6.53 14.00
C MET A 103 15.60 7.49 13.48
N LEU A 104 15.83 7.99 12.26
CA LEU A 104 14.84 8.78 11.52
C LEU A 104 13.67 7.91 11.09
N THR A 105 12.50 8.52 10.99
CA THR A 105 11.26 7.86 10.54
C THR A 105 11.45 7.20 9.16
N THR A 106 12.20 7.84 8.28
CA THR A 106 12.46 7.36 6.91
C THR A 106 13.33 6.12 6.88
N MET A 107 14.40 6.08 7.68
CA MET A 107 15.23 4.88 7.87
C MET A 107 14.40 3.71 8.39
N ILE A 108 13.53 3.96 9.37
CA ILE A 108 12.62 2.93 9.90
C ILE A 108 11.68 2.43 8.81
N VAL A 109 11.13 3.32 7.98
CA VAL A 109 10.24 2.95 6.87
C VAL A 109 10.96 2.05 5.85
N TYR A 110 12.20 2.39 5.48
CA TYR A 110 12.99 1.57 4.55
C TYR A 110 13.36 0.20 5.14
N ASP A 111 13.79 0.13 6.41
CA ASP A 111 14.11 -1.15 7.05
C ASP A 111 12.88 -2.04 7.20
N VAL A 112 11.74 -1.46 7.60
CA VAL A 112 10.46 -2.17 7.68
C VAL A 112 10.03 -2.68 6.30
N ALA A 113 10.19 -1.90 5.24
CA ALA A 113 9.87 -2.33 3.89
C ALA A 113 10.78 -3.50 3.44
N ALA A 114 12.10 -3.39 3.70
CA ALA A 114 13.07 -4.42 3.36
C ALA A 114 12.77 -5.75 4.07
N ARG A 115 12.48 -5.72 5.39
CA ARG A 115 12.12 -6.93 6.16
C ARG A 115 10.78 -7.55 5.75
N CYS A 116 9.87 -6.74 5.22
CA CYS A 116 8.60 -7.21 4.69
C CYS A 116 8.69 -7.67 3.22
N GLY A 117 9.86 -7.59 2.58
CA GLY A 117 10.04 -7.94 1.16
C GLY A 117 9.30 -6.99 0.20
N LEU A 118 9.09 -5.74 0.60
CA LEU A 118 8.32 -4.75 -0.17
C LEU A 118 9.23 -3.81 -0.95
N THR A 119 8.93 -3.62 -2.24
CA THR A 119 9.55 -2.57 -3.05
C THR A 119 8.92 -1.23 -2.69
N VAL A 120 9.75 -0.28 -2.24
CA VAL A 120 9.31 1.07 -1.86
C VAL A 120 9.06 1.90 -3.11
N ASN A 121 7.78 2.14 -3.41
CA ASN A 121 7.35 3.04 -4.48
C ASN A 121 6.70 4.29 -3.86
N ALA A 122 6.68 5.43 -4.56
CA ALA A 122 6.13 6.69 -4.05
C ALA A 122 4.70 6.55 -3.47
N LYS A 123 3.85 5.71 -4.08
CA LYS A 123 2.48 5.45 -3.60
C LYS A 123 2.43 4.67 -2.28
N ASN A 124 3.33 3.72 -2.08
CA ASN A 124 3.33 2.85 -0.89
C ASN A 124 4.10 3.50 0.26
N TYR A 125 5.10 4.32 -0.07
CA TYR A 125 5.93 5.03 0.90
C TYR A 125 5.11 5.93 1.83
N SER A 126 4.22 6.76 1.28
CA SER A 126 3.39 7.68 2.08
C SER A 126 2.47 6.91 3.04
N GLN A 127 1.85 5.83 2.57
CA GLN A 127 0.98 4.98 3.40
C GLN A 127 1.77 4.26 4.50
N LEU A 128 2.97 3.77 4.19
CA LEU A 128 3.85 3.11 5.15
C LEU A 128 4.38 4.11 6.18
N LYS A 129 4.82 5.30 5.76
CA LYS A 129 5.26 6.40 6.64
C LYS A 129 4.16 6.77 7.63
N ILE A 130 2.92 6.97 7.18
CA ILE A 130 1.77 7.26 8.06
C ILE A 130 1.53 6.11 9.05
N SER A 131 1.63 4.87 8.59
CA SER A 131 1.41 3.68 9.45
C SER A 131 2.49 3.54 10.51
N VAL A 132 3.76 3.78 10.16
CA VAL A 132 4.90 3.78 11.08
C VAL A 132 4.76 4.89 12.11
N ILE A 133 4.47 6.13 11.71
CA ILE A 133 4.28 7.27 12.63
C ILE A 133 3.15 6.99 13.63
N LYS A 134 1.98 6.55 13.17
CA LYS A 134 0.86 6.20 14.06
C LYS A 134 1.22 5.08 15.04
N THR A 135 2.06 4.14 14.62
CA THR A 135 2.48 3.02 15.47
C THR A 135 3.51 3.48 16.50
N LEU A 136 4.48 4.30 16.10
CA LEU A 136 5.47 4.90 16.98
C LEU A 136 4.81 5.78 18.04
N ALA A 137 3.86 6.63 17.66
CA ALA A 137 3.08 7.45 18.61
C ALA A 137 2.38 6.58 19.68
N LYS A 138 1.80 5.44 19.29
CA LYS A 138 1.21 4.47 20.23
C LYS A 138 2.25 3.81 21.14
N LEU A 139 3.47 3.57 20.65
CA LEU A 139 4.57 2.99 21.45
C LEU A 139 5.16 4.00 22.42
N VAL A 140 5.22 5.28 22.05
CA VAL A 140 5.61 6.38 22.94
C VAL A 140 4.58 6.56 24.06
N ALA A 141 3.29 6.52 23.75
CA ALA A 141 2.23 6.55 24.77
C ALA A 141 2.35 5.40 25.78
N LYS A 142 2.93 4.27 25.37
CA LYS A 142 3.21 3.10 26.23
C LYS A 142 4.62 3.12 26.86
N LYS A 143 5.37 4.21 26.72
CA LYS A 143 6.76 4.37 27.19
C LYS A 143 7.74 3.30 26.69
N LYS A 144 7.46 2.67 25.55
CA LYS A 144 8.34 1.65 24.93
C LYS A 144 9.36 2.23 23.97
N VAL A 145 9.13 3.45 23.50
CA VAL A 145 9.95 4.20 22.55
C VAL A 145 10.02 5.63 23.07
N LEU A 146 11.15 6.29 22.87
CA LEU A 146 11.35 7.71 23.13
C LEU A 146 11.38 8.47 21.81
N GLN A 147 10.65 9.58 21.76
CA GLN A 147 10.71 10.53 20.66
C GLN A 147 11.75 11.59 21.00
N HIS A 148 12.64 11.88 20.05
CA HIS A 148 13.63 12.95 20.14
C HIS A 148 13.31 14.01 19.10
N HIS A 149 13.55 15.27 19.45
CA HIS A 149 13.56 16.36 18.50
C HIS A 149 14.98 16.50 17.96
N SER A 150 15.17 16.40 16.64
CA SER A 150 16.47 16.72 16.04
C SER A 150 16.69 18.24 16.13
N LEU A 151 17.94 18.63 16.42
CA LEU A 151 18.36 20.04 16.38
C LEU A 151 18.76 20.47 14.97
N ASP A 152 18.94 19.52 14.05
CA ASP A 152 19.28 19.81 12.66
C ASP A 152 18.02 20.24 11.88
N PRO A 153 18.00 21.44 11.26
CA PRO A 153 16.85 21.91 10.49
C PRO A 153 16.48 20.99 9.31
N ALA A 154 17.43 20.21 8.77
CA ALA A 154 17.13 19.24 7.72
C ALA A 154 16.30 18.04 8.24
N ASP A 155 16.45 17.71 9.51
CA ASP A 155 15.78 16.60 10.18
C ASP A 155 14.51 17.03 10.94
N GLN A 156 14.20 18.34 11.02
CA GLN A 156 13.03 18.83 11.75
C GLN A 156 11.70 18.29 11.20
N GLU A 157 11.64 17.99 9.91
CA GLU A 157 10.48 17.36 9.29
C GLU A 157 10.37 15.85 9.58
N GLU A 158 11.46 15.23 10.05
CA GLU A 158 11.58 13.80 10.26
C GLU A 158 11.75 13.47 11.76
N GLY A 159 10.69 12.92 12.38
CA GLY A 159 10.78 12.50 13.78
C GLY A 159 11.91 11.49 14.02
N CYS A 160 12.68 11.69 15.09
CA CYS A 160 13.73 10.79 15.58
C CYS A 160 13.20 9.90 16.71
N TRP A 161 13.55 8.61 16.67
CA TRP A 161 13.02 7.62 17.62
C TRP A 161 14.12 6.73 18.16
N SER A 162 14.03 6.35 19.43
CA SER A 162 14.96 5.41 20.08
C SER A 162 14.24 4.52 21.09
N ILE A 163 14.85 3.40 21.46
CA ILE A 163 14.38 2.58 22.59
C ILE A 163 15.00 3.16 23.87
N PRO A 164 14.22 3.29 24.97
CA PRO A 164 14.79 3.68 26.26
C PRO A 164 15.89 2.70 26.66
N ALA A 165 17.02 3.20 27.15
CA ALA A 165 18.05 2.35 27.73
C ALA A 165 17.39 1.45 28.79
N VAL A 166 17.48 0.14 28.59
CA VAL A 166 17.10 -0.80 29.64
C VAL A 166 18.19 -0.63 30.68
N ASN A 167 17.88 0.13 31.74
CA ASN A 167 18.65 0.07 32.97
C ASN A 167 18.37 -1.33 33.52
N ASP A 168 19.21 -2.29 33.18
CA ASP A 168 19.30 -3.59 33.86
C ASP A 168 19.71 -3.37 35.33
#